data_AF-A0A3B8ZHV3-F1
#
_entry.id   AF-A0A3B8ZHV3-F1
#
_cell.length_a   1.000
_cell.length_b   1.000
_cell.length_c   1.000
_cell.angle_alpha   90.00
_cell.angle_beta   90.00
_cell.angle_gamma   90.00
#
_symmetry.space_group_name_H-M   'P 1'
#
loop_
_entity.id
_entity.type
_entity.pdbx_description
1 polymer ?
#
loop_
_entity_poly.entity_id
_entity_poly.type
_entity_poly.pdbx_seq_one_letter_code
_entity_poly.pdbx_strand_id
1 'polypeptide(L)' 'ARPVEDLHATVLRLLGVDYQSELITPIGRPMKLSQGTPIKELLQS' A
#
# COMPACT_ATOMS: atom_id res chain seq x y z
N ALA A 1 11.89 13.39 3.36
CA ALA A 1 10.88 13.37 2.29
C ALA A 1 10.00 12.14 2.50
N ARG A 2 8.69 12.21 2.20
CA ARG A 2 7.83 11.02 2.22
C ARG A 2 7.80 10.42 0.81
N PRO A 3 8.17 9.14 0.64
CA PRO A 3 8.03 8.45 -0.64
C PRO A 3 6.57 8.33 -1.07
N VAL A 4 6.31 8.18 -2.36
CA VAL A 4 4.95 8.04 -2.90
C VAL A 4 4.33 6.72 -2.45
N GLU A 5 5.14 5.68 -2.28
CA GLU A 5 4.69 4.37 -1.80
C GLU A 5 4.11 4.39 -0.38
N ASP A 6 4.57 5.31 0.49
CA ASP A 6 4.00 5.50 1.84
C ASP A 6 2.56 6.04 1.75
N LEU A 7 2.30 6.93 0.79
CA LEU A 7 0.95 7.42 0.54
C LEU A 7 0.03 6.30 0.05
N HIS A 8 0.48 5.47 -0.90
CA HIS A 8 -0.29 4.32 -1.36
C HIS A 8 -0.59 3.34 -0.21
N ALA A 9 0.41 3.02 0.63
CA ALA A 9 0.22 2.14 1.79
C ALA A 9 -0.80 2.72 2.80
N THR A 10 -0.78 4.04 3.01
CA THR A 10 -1.73 4.73 3.90
C THR A 10 -3.16 4.64 3.38
N VAL A 11 -3.39 4.94 2.10
CA VAL A 11 -4.73 4.89 1.50
C VAL A 11 -5.29 3.46 1.54
N LEU A 12 -4.48 2.47 1.16
CA LEU A 12 -4.89 1.06 1.22
C LEU A 12 -5.25 0.64 2.65
N ARG A 13 -4.44 1.03 3.65
CA ARG A 13 -4.70 0.74 5.07
C ARG A 13 -6.00 1.36 5.57
N LEU A 14 -6.29 2.61 5.20
CA LEU A 14 -7.52 3.31 5.57
C LEU A 14 -8.77 2.67 4.94
N LEU A 15 -8.63 2.12 3.73
CA LEU A 15 -9.69 1.37 3.04
C LEU A 15 -9.85 -0.07 3.56
N GLY A 16 -9.05 -0.50 4.54
CA GLY A 16 -9.06 -1.87 5.06
C GLY A 16 -8.46 -2.91 4.10
N VAL A 17 -7.71 -2.47 3.09
CA VAL A 17 -6.99 -3.34 2.15
C VAL A 17 -5.59 -3.63 2.70
N ASP A 18 -5.18 -4.89 2.64
CA ASP A 18 -3.81 -5.26 2.99
C ASP A 18 -2.82 -4.75 1.94
N TYR A 19 -2.10 -3.68 2.28
CA TYR A 19 -1.12 -3.04 1.42
C TYR A 19 0.14 -3.89 1.17
N GLN A 20 0.37 -4.95 1.97
CA GLN A 20 1.48 -5.89 1.80
C GLN A 20 1.12 -7.07 0.90
N SER A 21 -0.13 -7.19 0.48
CA SER A 21 -0.56 -8.27 -0.39
C SER A 21 0.10 -8.21 -1.77
N GLU A 22 0.26 -9.40 -2.35
CA GLU A 22 0.70 -9.58 -3.73
C GLU A 22 -0.48 -10.01 -4.61
N LEU A 23 -0.57 -9.39 -5.77
CA LEU A 23 -1.51 -9.76 -6.82
C LEU A 23 -0.80 -10.54 -7.91
N ILE A 24 -1.47 -11.55 -8.45
CA ILE A 24 -1.04 -12.21 -9.68
C ILE A 24 -1.58 -11.40 -10.85
N THR A 25 -0.67 -10.83 -11.64
CA THR A 25 -1.05 -10.11 -12.87
C THR A 25 -1.66 -11.08 -13.90
N PRO A 26 -2.39 -10.58 -14.92
CA PRO A 26 -2.97 -11.45 -15.95
C PRO A 26 -1.97 -12.35 -16.69
N ILE A 27 -0.69 -11.96 -16.74
CA ILE A 27 0.40 -12.74 -17.34
C ILE A 27 1.13 -13.65 -16.32
N GLY A 28 0.59 -13.82 -15.12
CA GLY A 28 1.11 -14.72 -14.10
C GLY A 28 2.28 -14.19 -13.26
N ARG A 29 2.66 -12.92 -13.39
CA ARG A 29 3.75 -12.33 -12.58
C ARG A 29 3.22 -11.77 -11.26
N PRO A 30 3.89 -12.03 -10.12
CA PRO A 30 3.54 -11.40 -8.86
C PRO A 30 3.83 -9.90 -8.90
N MET A 31 2.92 -9.11 -8.34
CA MET A 31 3.05 -7.67 -8.19
C MET A 31 2.61 -7.28 -6.78
N LYS A 32 3.50 -6.60 -6.05
CA LYS A 32 3.18 -6.03 -4.74
C LYS A 32 2.28 -4.81 -4.90
N LEU A 33 1.29 -4.66 -4.02
CA LEU A 33 0.43 -3.47 -4.01
C LEU A 33 1.18 -2.21 -3.57
N SER A 34 2.00 -2.31 -2.53
CA SER A 34 2.89 -1.24 -2.10
C SER A 34 4.16 -1.79 -1.45
N GLN A 35 5.21 -0.96 -1.48
CA GLN A 35 6.48 -1.21 -0.78
C GLN A 35 6.71 -0.19 0.36
N GLY A 36 5.76 0.74 0.54
CA GLY A 36 5.84 1.79 1.54
C GLY A 36 5.27 1.35 2.89
N THR A 37 5.33 2.27 3.84
CA THR A 37 4.78 2.12 5.19
C THR A 37 3.69 3.17 5.43
N PRO A 38 2.54 2.82 6.06
CA PRO A 38 1.50 3.78 6.36
C PRO A 38 2.01 4.98 7.18
N ILE A 39 1.61 6.17 6.74
CA ILE A 39 1.87 7.46 7.37
C ILE A 39 1.02 7.53 8.64
N LYS A 40 1.65 7.31 9.79
CA LYS A 40 0.97 7.20 11.10
C LYS A 40 0.11 8.42 11.43
N GLU A 41 0.58 9.61 11.07
CA GLU A 41 -0.08 10.88 11.35
C GLU A 41 -1.41 11.06 10.57
N LEU A 42 -1.60 10.31 9.48
CA LEU A 42 -2.83 10.33 8.68
C LEU A 42 -3.81 9.21 9.05
N LEU A 43 -3.45 8.30 9.96
CA LEU A 43 -4.31 7.18 10.39
C LEU A 43 -5.26 7.52 11.55
N GLN A 44 -5.19 8.74 12.10
CA GLN A 44 -5.96 9.16 13.27
C GLN A 44 -7.12 10.11 12.92
N SER A 45 -7.53 10.14 11.65
CA SER A 45 -8.66 10.94 11.16
C SER A 45 -10.02 10.40 11.59
#